data_AF-A0A1G2IVR8-F1
#
_entry.id   AF-A0A1G2IVR8-F1
#
_cell.length_a   1.000
_cell.length_b   1.000
_cell.length_c   1.000
_cell.angle_alpha   90.00
_cell.angle_beta   90.00
_cell.angle_gamma   90.00
#
_symmetry.space_group_name_H-M   'P 1'
#
loop_
_entity.id
_entity.type
_entity.pdbx_description
1 polymer ?
#
loop_
_entity_poly.entity_id
_entity_poly.type
_entity_poly.pdbx_seq_one_letter_code
_entity_poly.pdbx_strand_id
1 'polypeptide(L)'
;MEKFNNLYTFVEFAKGNRKYPENTANNLKSALKIFEKILTDDELESVSLIENRIDEIFLNVVTNNKNKSIGSLNTYKARVLKVINDYKRYGQNPSKIQGWVPRLRQGSGGQRKNSTPLLNKKDKQDKDLSELSSPTHNPVNNVHKIELALDSPDSMAILQIPKNITASEAEILKLIIDSLLKK
;
A
#
# COMPACT_ATOMS: atom_id res chain seq x y z
N MET A 1 18.23 -27.25 -4.45
CA MET A 1 18.41 -25.90 -5.03
C MET A 1 17.31 -25.00 -4.53
N GLU A 2 17.64 -23.77 -4.15
CA GLU A 2 16.69 -22.77 -3.67
C GLU A 2 16.04 -22.08 -4.86
N LYS A 3 14.95 -22.65 -5.36
CA LYS A 3 14.21 -22.08 -6.50
C LYS A 3 13.35 -20.90 -6.06
N PHE A 4 13.10 -19.97 -6.98
CA PHE A 4 12.24 -18.82 -6.73
C PHE A 4 10.83 -19.21 -6.23
N ASN A 5 10.26 -20.29 -6.76
CA ASN A 5 8.95 -20.79 -6.34
C ASN A 5 8.89 -21.21 -4.85
N ASN A 6 10.04 -21.53 -4.25
CA ASN A 6 10.11 -21.82 -2.82
C ASN A 6 9.76 -20.58 -1.97
N LEU A 7 9.97 -19.37 -2.49
CA LEU A 7 9.58 -18.13 -1.80
C LEU A 7 8.06 -18.01 -1.67
N TYR A 8 7.30 -18.37 -2.71
CA TYR A 8 5.83 -18.41 -2.63
C TYR A 8 5.36 -19.44 -1.59
N THR A 9 5.92 -20.64 -1.66
CA THR A 9 5.60 -21.73 -0.73
C THR A 9 5.92 -21.33 0.71
N PHE A 10 7.05 -20.66 0.92
CA PHE A 10 7.43 -20.13 2.23
C PHE A 10 6.48 -19.05 2.75
N VAL A 11 6.01 -18.14 1.90
CA VAL A 11 5.05 -17.12 2.31
C VAL A 11 3.73 -17.76 2.76
N GLU A 12 3.24 -18.79 2.07
CA GLU A 12 2.06 -19.54 2.49
C GLU A 12 2.30 -20.31 3.79
N PHE A 13 3.45 -20.96 3.92
CA PHE A 13 3.84 -21.66 5.14
C PHE A 13 3.90 -20.70 6.34
N ALA A 14 4.50 -19.53 6.18
CA ALA A 14 4.57 -18.49 7.20
C ALA A 14 3.19 -17.92 7.55
N LYS A 15 2.29 -17.77 6.57
CA LYS A 15 0.89 -17.41 6.81
C LYS A 15 0.16 -18.48 7.61
N GLY A 16 0.29 -19.75 7.24
CA GLY A 16 -0.32 -20.88 7.97
C GLY A 16 0.15 -20.98 9.42
N ASN A 17 1.42 -20.65 9.68
CA ASN A 17 2.00 -20.59 11.03
C ASN A 17 1.73 -19.26 11.77
N ARG A 18 0.83 -18.41 11.26
CA ARG A 18 0.46 -17.09 11.83
C ARG A 18 1.66 -16.13 12.01
N LYS A 19 2.74 -16.33 11.24
CA LYS A 19 3.92 -15.44 11.24
C LYS A 19 3.74 -14.26 10.30
N TYR A 20 2.96 -14.43 9.25
CA TYR A 20 2.51 -13.33 8.40
C TYR A 20 0.99 -13.15 8.52
N PRO A 21 0.52 -11.92 8.82
CA PRO A 21 -0.88 -11.56 8.61
C PRO A 21 -1.27 -11.68 7.15
N GLU A 22 -2.56 -11.92 6.87
CA GLU A 22 -3.11 -12.09 5.52
C GLU A 22 -2.67 -10.99 4.55
N ASN A 23 -2.89 -9.72 4.95
CA ASN A 23 -2.52 -8.56 4.15
C ASN A 23 -1.01 -8.51 3.87
N THR A 24 -0.18 -8.92 4.84
CA THR A 24 1.28 -8.97 4.62
C THR A 24 1.64 -10.07 3.62
N ALA A 25 1.11 -11.28 3.78
CA ALA A 25 1.36 -12.38 2.85
C ALA A 25 0.97 -12.02 1.41
N ASN A 26 -0.20 -11.41 1.22
CA ASN A 26 -0.66 -10.99 -0.11
C ASN A 26 0.23 -9.90 -0.70
N ASN A 27 0.63 -8.90 0.09
CA ASN A 27 1.57 -7.87 -0.33
C ASN A 27 2.96 -8.41 -0.74
N LEU A 28 3.44 -9.45 -0.05
CA LEU A 28 4.71 -10.12 -0.38
C LEU A 28 4.57 -10.92 -1.68
N LYS A 29 3.47 -11.67 -1.86
CA LYS A 29 3.19 -12.39 -3.12
C LYS A 29 3.06 -11.46 -4.31
N SER A 30 2.37 -10.33 -4.16
CA SER A 30 2.29 -9.31 -5.22
C SER A 30 3.66 -8.79 -5.61
N ALA A 31 4.57 -8.60 -4.64
CA ALA A 31 5.94 -8.20 -4.92
C ALA A 31 6.71 -9.26 -5.71
N LEU A 32 6.64 -10.53 -5.27
CA LEU A 32 7.26 -11.64 -5.97
C LEU A 32 6.76 -11.75 -7.42
N LYS A 33 5.45 -11.59 -7.65
CA LYS A 33 4.83 -11.66 -8.97
C LYS A 33 5.31 -10.57 -9.93
N ILE A 34 5.63 -9.38 -9.42
CA ILE A 34 6.18 -8.30 -10.25
C ILE A 34 7.61 -8.65 -10.71
N PHE A 35 8.42 -9.19 -9.81
CA PHE A 35 9.80 -9.57 -10.11
C PHE A 35 9.87 -10.80 -11.00
N GLU A 36 9.07 -11.83 -10.72
CA GLU A 36 9.01 -13.10 -11.46
C GLU A 36 8.88 -12.92 -12.98
N LYS A 37 8.10 -11.92 -13.42
CA LYS A 37 7.88 -11.63 -14.85
C LYS A 37 9.14 -11.18 -15.60
N ILE A 38 10.19 -10.84 -14.88
CA ILE A 38 11.39 -10.17 -15.39
C ILE A 38 12.64 -11.02 -15.13
N LEU A 39 12.53 -12.04 -14.27
CA LEU A 39 13.62 -12.94 -13.98
C LEU A 39 13.95 -13.79 -15.20
N THR A 40 15.24 -14.06 -15.38
CA THR A 40 15.71 -15.06 -16.35
C THR A 40 15.53 -16.48 -15.81
N ASP A 41 15.64 -17.48 -16.68
CA ASP A 41 15.56 -18.90 -16.26
C ASP A 41 16.61 -19.24 -15.20
N ASP A 42 17.85 -18.75 -15.36
CA ASP A 42 18.93 -18.92 -14.38
C ASP A 42 18.59 -18.30 -13.00
N GLU A 43 17.94 -17.15 -13.01
CA GLU A 43 17.51 -16.45 -11.79
C GLU A 43 16.37 -17.19 -11.09
N LEU A 44 15.44 -17.77 -11.84
CA LEU A 44 14.34 -18.57 -11.30
C LEU A 44 14.83 -19.83 -10.56
N GLU A 45 15.98 -20.36 -10.96
CA GLU A 45 16.57 -21.54 -10.33
C GLU A 45 17.34 -21.25 -9.04
N SER A 46 17.72 -19.99 -8.79
CA SER A 46 18.61 -19.62 -7.69
C SER A 46 18.22 -18.33 -6.98
N VAL A 47 17.64 -18.45 -5.78
CA VAL A 47 17.33 -17.32 -4.88
C VAL A 47 18.58 -16.51 -4.53
N SER A 48 19.75 -17.14 -4.40
CA SER A 48 21.01 -16.42 -4.17
C SER A 48 21.42 -15.53 -5.34
N LEU A 49 21.14 -15.95 -6.57
CA LEU A 49 21.50 -15.19 -7.76
C LEU A 49 20.61 -13.94 -7.90
N ILE A 50 19.33 -14.08 -7.55
CA ILE A 50 18.38 -12.95 -7.45
C ILE A 50 18.85 -11.91 -6.42
N GLU A 51 19.31 -12.35 -5.24
CA GLU A 51 19.79 -11.41 -4.22
C GLU A 51 21.05 -10.66 -4.69
N ASN A 52 21.98 -11.37 -5.33
CA ASN A 52 23.22 -10.77 -5.83
C ASN A 52 22.99 -9.77 -6.97
N ARG A 53 21.97 -10.02 -7.80
CA ARG A 53 21.62 -9.18 -8.97
C ARG A 53 20.40 -8.30 -8.76
N ILE A 54 19.96 -8.12 -7.51
CA ILE A 54 18.68 -7.46 -7.22
C ILE A 54 18.60 -6.04 -7.78
N ASP A 55 19.71 -5.33 -7.88
CA ASP A 55 19.78 -3.98 -8.44
C ASP A 55 19.57 -3.96 -9.95
N GLU A 56 20.18 -4.90 -10.68
CA GLU A 56 20.01 -5.06 -12.13
C GLU A 56 18.58 -5.49 -12.47
N ILE A 57 18.06 -6.50 -11.75
CA ILE A 57 16.68 -6.95 -11.86
C ILE A 57 15.73 -5.78 -11.57
N PHE A 58 16.03 -4.95 -10.57
CA PHE A 58 15.21 -3.80 -10.23
C PHE A 58 15.17 -2.75 -11.36
N LEU A 59 16.27 -2.49 -12.05
CA LEU A 59 16.28 -1.59 -13.22
C LEU A 59 15.35 -2.12 -14.33
N ASN A 60 15.37 -3.43 -14.56
CA ASN A 60 14.45 -4.07 -15.51
C ASN A 60 12.99 -3.96 -15.03
N VAL A 61 12.74 -4.10 -13.72
CA VAL A 61 11.41 -3.90 -13.11
C VAL A 61 10.89 -2.48 -13.34
N VAL A 62 11.72 -1.47 -13.13
CA VAL A 62 11.36 -0.06 -13.37
C VAL A 62 11.05 0.18 -14.85
N THR A 63 11.87 -0.37 -15.74
CA THR A 63 11.70 -0.20 -17.19
C THR A 63 10.41 -0.84 -17.71
N ASN A 64 10.02 -1.99 -17.17
CA ASN A 64 8.84 -2.75 -17.59
C ASN A 64 7.54 -2.35 -16.85
N ASN A 65 7.62 -1.59 -15.75
CA ASN A 65 6.45 -1.18 -14.95
C ASN A 65 6.32 0.34 -14.88
N LYS A 66 6.35 1.01 -16.04
CA LYS A 66 6.30 2.49 -16.15
C LYS A 66 5.03 3.12 -15.59
N ASN A 67 3.98 2.33 -15.40
CA ASN A 67 2.72 2.75 -14.80
C ASN A 67 2.77 2.86 -13.26
N LYS A 68 3.84 2.38 -12.62
CA LYS A 68 4.03 2.44 -11.17
C LYS A 68 5.06 3.49 -10.80
N SER A 69 4.84 4.17 -9.67
CA SER A 69 5.82 5.09 -9.12
C SER A 69 7.08 4.36 -8.67
N ILE A 70 8.22 5.03 -8.79
CA ILE A 70 9.51 4.48 -8.33
C ILE A 70 9.48 4.14 -6.83
N GLY A 71 8.71 4.88 -6.03
CA GLY A 71 8.46 4.60 -4.62
C GLY A 71 7.76 3.27 -4.36
N SER A 72 6.68 3.01 -5.10
CA SER A 72 5.99 1.72 -5.07
C SER A 72 6.93 0.59 -5.45
N LEU A 73 7.72 0.77 -6.52
CA LEU A 73 8.69 -0.24 -6.97
C LEU A 73 9.78 -0.51 -5.93
N ASN A 74 10.33 0.53 -5.30
CA ASN A 74 11.26 0.38 -4.18
C ASN A 74 10.63 -0.38 -3.00
N THR A 75 9.35 -0.16 -2.75
CA THR A 75 8.60 -0.91 -1.73
C THR A 75 8.49 -2.39 -2.10
N TYR A 76 8.25 -2.72 -3.37
CA TYR A 76 8.25 -4.10 -3.85
C TYR A 76 9.64 -4.73 -3.74
N LYS A 77 10.72 -4.04 -4.12
CA LYS A 77 12.10 -4.50 -3.94
C LYS A 77 12.39 -4.84 -2.47
N ALA A 78 12.06 -3.94 -1.55
CA ALA A 78 12.26 -4.16 -0.12
C ALA A 78 11.47 -5.38 0.40
N ARG A 79 10.27 -5.61 -0.14
CA ARG A 79 9.46 -6.81 0.18
C ARG A 79 10.11 -8.09 -0.33
N VAL A 80 10.61 -8.12 -1.57
CA VAL A 80 11.31 -9.30 -2.12
C VAL A 80 12.54 -9.63 -1.27
N LEU A 81 13.39 -8.64 -0.99
CA LEU A 81 14.55 -8.82 -0.12
C LEU A 81 14.18 -9.31 1.28
N LYS A 82 13.07 -8.83 1.83
CA LYS A 82 12.56 -9.33 3.11
C LYS A 82 12.20 -10.81 3.03
N VAL A 83 11.46 -11.25 1.99
CA VAL A 83 11.09 -12.66 1.84
C VAL A 83 12.33 -13.53 1.69
N ILE A 84 13.31 -13.12 0.88
CA ILE A 84 14.58 -13.85 0.70
C ILE A 84 15.29 -14.02 2.05
N ASN A 85 15.41 -12.94 2.82
CA ASN A 85 16.06 -12.97 4.13
C ASN A 85 15.31 -13.85 5.14
N ASP A 86 13.98 -13.74 5.18
CA ASP A 86 13.15 -14.56 6.07
C ASP A 86 13.20 -16.05 5.65
N TYR A 87 13.21 -16.35 4.36
CA TYR A 87 13.35 -17.70 3.81
C TYR A 87 14.69 -18.33 4.18
N LYS A 88 15.80 -17.60 4.03
CA LYS A 88 17.12 -18.08 4.45
C LYS A 88 17.19 -18.39 5.94
N ARG A 89 16.48 -17.63 6.77
CA ARG A 89 16.48 -17.80 8.22
C ARG A 89 15.55 -18.92 8.70
N TYR A 90 14.36 -19.02 8.12
CA TYR A 90 13.26 -19.82 8.66
C TYR A 90 12.65 -20.81 7.65
N GLY A 91 12.81 -20.57 6.35
CA GLY A 91 12.26 -21.41 5.29
C GLY A 91 13.10 -22.66 5.00
N GLN A 92 14.43 -22.58 5.17
CA GLN A 92 15.32 -23.74 5.00
C GLN A 92 15.18 -24.79 6.10
N ASN A 93 14.76 -24.39 7.31
CA ASN A 93 14.56 -25.32 8.43
C ASN A 93 13.22 -25.01 9.11
N PRO A 94 12.18 -25.84 8.88
CA PRO A 94 10.85 -25.64 9.44
C PRO A 94 10.82 -25.50 10.97
N SER A 95 11.75 -26.15 11.69
CA SER A 95 11.82 -26.09 13.15
C SER A 95 12.10 -24.68 13.68
N LYS A 96 12.82 -23.86 12.89
CA LYS A 96 13.14 -22.47 13.27
C LYS A 96 11.93 -21.55 13.22
N ILE A 97 10.85 -21.95 12.56
CA ILE A 97 9.67 -21.09 12.42
C ILE A 97 8.94 -20.90 13.75
N GLN A 98 8.99 -21.90 14.64
CA GLN A 98 8.28 -21.84 15.91
C GLN A 98 8.75 -20.65 16.77
N GLY A 99 10.06 -20.47 16.88
CA GLY A 99 10.70 -19.37 17.60
C GLY A 99 10.70 -18.02 16.86
N TRP A 100 10.20 -17.95 15.62
CA TRP A 100 10.15 -16.70 14.89
C TRP A 100 9.10 -15.77 15.52
N VAL A 101 9.55 -14.64 16.07
CA VAL A 101 8.68 -13.53 16.48
C VAL A 101 8.80 -12.44 15.43
N PRO A 102 7.82 -12.30 14.51
CA PRO A 102 7.83 -11.26 13.51
C PRO A 102 7.87 -9.90 14.21
N ARG A 103 8.80 -9.03 13.81
CA ARG A 103 8.81 -7.64 14.28
C ARG A 103 7.56 -6.95 13.76
N LEU A 104 6.51 -6.92 14.56
CA LEU A 104 5.39 -6.01 14.37
C LEU A 104 5.97 -4.60 14.41
N ARG A 105 5.82 -3.84 13.31
CA ARG A 105 6.10 -2.40 13.37
C ARG A 105 5.15 -1.86 14.43
N GLN A 106 5.71 -1.38 15.54
CA GLN A 106 4.94 -0.62 16.51
C GLN A 106 4.18 0.46 15.74
N GLY A 107 2.86 0.42 15.84
CA GLY A 107 2.01 1.44 15.26
C GLY A 107 2.51 2.82 15.69
N SER A 108 2.52 3.75 14.75
CA SER A 108 2.62 5.21 14.90
C SER A 108 2.52 5.74 16.34
N GLY A 109 3.58 5.60 17.14
CA GLY A 109 3.61 5.98 18.55
C GLY A 109 4.93 5.66 19.25
N GLY A 110 5.68 4.65 18.79
CA GLY A 110 7.03 4.36 19.27
C GLY A 110 8.10 4.93 18.35
N GLN A 111 9.10 5.62 18.92
CA GLN A 111 10.22 6.29 18.27
C GLN A 111 10.76 5.56 17.02
N ARG A 112 10.74 6.27 15.87
CA ARG A 112 11.37 5.85 14.62
C ARG A 112 12.88 5.73 14.82
N LYS A 113 13.39 4.55 15.18
CA LYS A 113 14.80 4.24 14.99
C LYS A 113 15.05 3.99 13.49
N ASN A 114 15.65 5.00 12.87
CA ASN A 114 16.43 4.94 11.62
C ASN A 114 15.64 4.52 10.36
N SER A 115 14.70 5.36 9.92
CA SER A 115 14.42 5.47 8.49
C SER A 115 15.45 6.42 7.87
N THR A 116 16.18 5.97 6.84
CA THR A 116 17.04 6.82 6.00
C THR A 116 16.28 8.09 5.57
N PRO A 117 16.90 9.29 5.63
CA PRO A 117 16.20 10.57 5.48
C PRO A 117 15.76 10.90 4.05
N LEU A 118 15.89 9.97 3.09
CA LEU A 118 15.75 10.28 1.66
C LEU A 118 14.34 10.09 1.05
N LEU A 119 13.34 9.66 1.81
CA LEU A 119 11.99 9.40 1.26
C LEU A 119 10.86 9.88 2.19
N ASN A 120 10.83 11.19 2.47
CA ASN A 120 9.67 11.85 3.10
C ASN A 120 8.85 12.71 2.12
N LYS A 121 9.00 12.53 0.81
CA LYS A 121 7.97 12.96 -0.13
C LYS A 121 6.97 11.80 -0.23
N LYS A 122 5.71 12.05 0.15
CA LYS A 122 4.60 11.14 -0.17
C LYS A 122 4.67 10.86 -1.67
N ASP A 123 5.10 9.67 -2.05
CA ASP A 123 4.95 9.20 -3.42
C ASP A 123 3.46 9.29 -3.77
N LYS A 124 3.17 9.89 -4.92
CA LYS A 124 1.82 9.92 -5.49
C LYS A 124 1.37 8.46 -5.61
N GLN A 125 0.20 8.15 -5.06
CA GLN A 125 -0.44 6.85 -5.25
C GLN A 125 -0.40 6.49 -6.73
N ASP A 126 0.04 5.27 -7.04
CA ASP A 126 -0.04 4.70 -8.39
C ASP A 126 -1.49 4.90 -8.87
N LYS A 127 -1.67 5.60 -9.99
CA LYS A 127 -2.99 5.76 -10.60
C LYS A 127 -3.43 4.40 -11.14
N ASP A 128 -4.27 3.70 -10.41
CA ASP A 128 -5.22 2.81 -11.05
C ASP A 128 -6.18 3.72 -11.85
N LEU A 129 -6.18 3.57 -13.18
CA LEU A 129 -7.07 4.27 -14.10
C LEU A 129 -8.51 3.70 -14.03
N SER A 130 -8.99 3.47 -12.82
CA SER A 130 -10.35 3.01 -12.54
C SER A 130 -10.84 3.75 -11.32
N GLU A 131 -11.86 4.58 -11.55
CA GLU A 131 -12.65 5.36 -10.60
C GLU A 131 -12.20 6.83 -10.39
N LEU A 132 -12.86 7.68 -11.18
CA LEU A 132 -13.07 9.12 -10.99
C LEU A 132 -13.82 9.43 -9.68
N SER A 133 -13.29 9.05 -8.52
CA SER A 133 -13.68 9.67 -7.26
C SER A 133 -12.48 9.76 -6.33
N SER A 134 -12.01 10.99 -6.11
CA SER A 134 -11.00 11.28 -5.12
C SER A 134 -11.61 11.01 -3.73
N PRO A 135 -11.02 10.17 -2.86
CA PRO A 135 -11.36 10.23 -1.45
C PRO A 135 -10.81 11.55 -0.92
N THR A 136 -11.67 12.55 -0.78
CA THR A 136 -11.37 13.75 -0.01
C THR A 136 -11.04 13.29 1.41
N HIS A 137 -9.74 13.31 1.74
CA HIS A 137 -9.29 13.17 3.11
C HIS A 137 -9.71 14.42 3.87
N ASN A 138 -10.98 14.49 4.26
CA ASN A 138 -11.47 15.45 5.23
C ASN A 138 -10.99 14.96 6.59
N PRO A 139 -10.06 15.65 7.28
CA PRO A 139 -9.78 15.34 8.66
C PRO A 139 -11.09 15.49 9.43
N VAL A 140 -11.59 14.37 9.96
CA VAL A 140 -12.89 14.25 10.65
C VAL A 140 -13.07 15.28 11.77
N ASN A 141 -11.96 15.87 12.27
CA ASN A 141 -11.97 16.80 13.39
C ASN A 141 -12.32 18.26 13.05
N ASN A 142 -12.34 18.67 11.77
CA ASN A 142 -12.53 20.09 11.40
C ASN A 142 -13.71 20.38 10.45
N VAL A 143 -14.76 19.55 10.48
CA VAL A 143 -15.98 19.78 9.70
C VAL A 143 -17.22 19.72 10.60
N HIS A 144 -18.19 20.57 10.29
CA HIS A 144 -19.59 20.43 10.71
C HIS A 144 -20.33 19.60 9.66
N LYS A 145 -21.16 18.66 10.13
CA LYS A 145 -22.09 17.90 9.30
C LYS A 145 -23.50 18.34 9.68
N ILE A 146 -24.26 18.80 8.68
CA ILE A 146 -25.66 19.20 8.82
C ILE A 146 -26.47 18.24 7.96
N GLU A 147 -27.47 17.60 8.55
CA GLU A 147 -28.39 16.68 7.87
C GLU A 147 -29.79 17.30 7.88
N LEU A 148 -30.39 17.41 6.71
CA LEU A 148 -31.72 17.99 6.51
C LEU A 148 -32.59 16.94 5.82
N ALA A 149 -33.73 16.60 6.44
CA ALA A 149 -34.77 15.86 5.75
C ALA A 149 -35.44 16.79 4.74
N LEU A 150 -35.64 16.30 3.51
CA LEU A 150 -36.35 17.03 2.46
C LEU A 150 -37.79 16.53 2.35
N ASP A 151 -38.66 17.32 1.71
CA ASP A 151 -40.09 17.04 1.62
C ASP A 151 -40.44 15.76 0.84
N SER A 152 -39.53 15.23 0.01
CA SER A 152 -39.78 13.98 -0.71
C SER A 152 -39.45 12.75 0.15
N PRO A 153 -40.29 11.70 0.11
CA PRO A 153 -40.04 10.49 0.88
C PRO A 153 -38.67 9.91 0.54
N ASP A 154 -37.90 9.58 1.58
CA ASP A 154 -36.55 9.03 1.53
C ASP A 154 -35.45 9.94 0.96
N SER A 155 -35.68 11.25 0.85
CA SER A 155 -34.65 12.21 0.44
C SER A 155 -34.06 12.98 1.61
N MET A 156 -32.73 13.03 1.65
CA MET A 156 -31.96 13.70 2.69
C MET A 156 -30.87 14.53 2.04
N ALA A 157 -30.73 15.78 2.45
CA ALA A 157 -29.59 16.62 2.12
C ALA A 157 -28.55 16.54 3.24
N ILE A 158 -27.30 16.26 2.86
CA ILE A 158 -26.16 16.27 3.79
C ILE A 158 -25.18 17.35 3.35
N LEU A 159 -24.90 18.28 4.24
CA LEU A 159 -23.97 19.37 4.02
C LEU A 159 -22.77 19.22 4.96
N GLN A 160 -21.56 19.14 4.39
CA GLN A 160 -20.30 19.08 5.13
C GLN A 160 -19.54 20.40 4.93
N ILE A 161 -19.34 21.17 6.00
CA ILE A 161 -18.71 22.50 5.94
C ILE A 161 -17.56 22.56 6.94
N PRO A 162 -16.42 23.21 6.64
CA PRO A 162 -15.38 23.48 7.63
C PRO A 162 -15.91 24.27 8.85
N LYS A 163 -15.29 24.08 10.03
CA LYS A 163 -15.68 24.81 11.27
C LYS A 163 -15.48 26.33 11.19
N ASN A 164 -14.67 26.76 10.23
CA ASN A 164 -14.16 28.12 10.12
C ASN A 164 -14.51 28.73 8.75
N ILE A 165 -15.80 28.68 8.39
CA ILE A 165 -16.32 29.31 7.17
C ILE A 165 -16.40 30.84 7.33
N THR A 166 -16.04 31.56 6.27
CA THR A 166 -16.14 33.02 6.18
C THR A 166 -17.50 33.46 5.60
N ALA A 167 -17.88 34.72 5.80
CA ALA A 167 -19.14 35.27 5.27
C ALA A 167 -19.23 35.18 3.73
N SER A 168 -18.12 35.47 3.03
CA SER A 168 -18.05 35.35 1.57
C SER A 168 -18.22 33.91 1.07
N GLU A 169 -17.67 32.93 1.79
CA GLU A 169 -17.83 31.52 1.43
C GLU A 169 -19.27 31.05 1.67
N ALA A 170 -19.92 31.52 2.74
CA ALA A 170 -21.32 31.25 3.01
C ALA A 170 -22.25 31.83 1.92
N GLU A 171 -21.96 33.05 1.44
CA GLU A 171 -22.68 33.66 0.32
C GLU A 171 -22.54 32.83 -0.97
N ILE A 172 -21.35 32.31 -1.27
CA ILE A 172 -21.13 31.43 -2.43
C ILE A 172 -21.94 30.14 -2.30
N LEU A 173 -21.95 29.50 -1.12
CA LEU A 173 -22.74 28.29 -0.89
C LEU A 173 -24.24 28.56 -1.10
N LYS A 174 -24.73 29.70 -0.61
CA LYS A 174 -26.10 30.14 -0.84
C LYS A 174 -26.41 30.30 -2.33
N LEU A 175 -25.56 30.99 -3.08
CA LEU A 175 -25.74 31.18 -4.53
C LEU A 175 -25.77 29.85 -5.30
N ILE A 176 -24.94 28.89 -4.89
CA ILE A 176 -24.95 27.55 -5.49
C ILE A 176 -26.28 26.87 -5.24
N ILE A 177 -26.78 26.87 -3.99
CA ILE A 177 -28.08 26.28 -3.65
C ILE A 177 -29.21 26.97 -4.42
N ASP A 178 -29.20 28.30 -4.45
CA ASP A 178 -30.21 29.12 -5.16
C ASP A 178 -30.22 28.78 -6.67
N SER A 179 -29.06 28.49 -7.27
CA SER A 179 -28.96 28.10 -8.68
C SER A 179 -29.56 26.71 -8.99
N LEU A 180 -29.67 25.84 -7.99
CA LEU A 180 -30.24 24.49 -8.13
C LEU A 180 -31.76 24.49 -8.02
N LEU A 181 -32.37 25.59 -7.58
CA LEU A 181 -33.82 25.76 -7.60
C LEU A 181 -34.30 25.83 -9.05
N LYS A 182 -34.96 24.77 -9.53
CA LYS A 182 -35.74 24.85 -10.77
C LYS A 182 -36.90 25.81 -10.53
N LYS A 183 -36.96 26.89 -11.32
CA LYS A 183 -38.14 27.75 -11.39
C LYS A 183 -39.31 27.02 -12.03
#